data_AF-A0A2A2JK60-F1
#
_entry.id   AF-A0A2A2JK60-F1
#
_cell.length_a   1.000
_cell.length_b   1.000
_cell.length_c   1.000
_cell.angle_alpha   90.00
_cell.angle_beta   90.00
_cell.angle_gamma   90.00
#
_symmetry.space_group_name_H-M   'P 1'
#
loop_
_entity.id
_entity.type
_entity.pdbx_description
1 polymer ?
#
loop_
_entity_poly.entity_id
_entity_poly.type
_entity_poly.pdbx_seq_one_letter_code
_entity_poly.pdbx_strand_id
1 'polypeptide(L)'
;MKIGKCTGPDDIPAEVWKLAGDKGVRFLTKLYNKIVEDNEIPAEWKKSTTKDLKKLKERLERHGLRINTSKTEYLELEPRTSGDIELDGTKLPRVTDFKYRGDRISADGESLSAVKGRIDAAWLKWRQCSGVLCDRKMPTKLKSRIYRTVVRPVALYGSQI
;
A
#
# COMPACT_ATOMS: atom_id res chain seq x y z
N MET A 1 -9.10 -17.54 -10.62
CA MET A 1 -8.77 -17.55 -9.17
C MET A 1 -9.09 -18.92 -8.59
N LYS A 2 -8.20 -19.48 -7.74
CA LYS A 2 -8.44 -20.75 -7.03
C LYS A 2 -9.71 -20.66 -6.16
N ILE A 3 -10.49 -21.74 -6.14
CA ILE A 3 -11.73 -21.91 -5.36
C ILE A 3 -11.35 -22.25 -3.90
N GLY A 4 -12.15 -21.79 -2.93
CA GLY A 4 -11.98 -22.13 -1.52
C GLY A 4 -11.02 -21.20 -0.75
N LYS A 5 -10.96 -19.93 -1.15
CA LYS A 5 -10.25 -18.91 -0.35
C LYS A 5 -11.02 -18.64 0.95
N CYS A 6 -10.30 -18.35 2.03
CA CYS A 6 -10.94 -17.95 3.28
C CYS A 6 -11.85 -16.75 3.07
N THR A 7 -13.05 -16.84 3.64
CA THR A 7 -14.01 -15.74 3.73
C THR A 7 -13.52 -14.69 4.73
N GLY A 8 -13.95 -13.44 4.51
CA GLY A 8 -13.71 -12.36 5.44
C GLY A 8 -14.55 -12.53 6.72
N PRO A 9 -14.52 -11.54 7.63
CA PRO A 9 -15.37 -11.53 8.82
C PRO A 9 -16.88 -11.56 8.51
N ASP A 10 -17.25 -11.20 7.27
CA ASP A 10 -18.61 -11.20 6.72
C ASP A 10 -19.09 -12.59 6.28
N ASP A 11 -18.21 -13.59 6.31
CA ASP A 11 -18.41 -14.94 5.80
C ASP A 11 -18.89 -15.00 4.35
N ILE A 12 -18.55 -13.99 3.53
CA ILE A 12 -18.93 -13.93 2.11
C ILE A 12 -17.83 -14.56 1.25
N PRO A 13 -18.09 -15.68 0.56
CA PRO A 13 -17.14 -16.26 -0.39
C PRO A 13 -16.91 -15.33 -1.58
N ALA A 14 -15.66 -15.25 -2.04
CA ALA A 14 -15.33 -14.57 -3.31
C ALA A 14 -16.14 -15.10 -4.50
N GLU A 15 -16.66 -16.32 -4.38
CA GLU A 15 -17.47 -17.02 -5.37
C GLU A 15 -18.86 -16.40 -5.54
N VAL A 16 -19.38 -15.73 -4.51
CA VAL A 16 -20.64 -14.96 -4.58
C VAL A 16 -20.55 -13.89 -5.66
N TRP A 17 -19.40 -13.22 -5.78
CA TRP A 17 -19.18 -12.20 -6.80
C TRP A 17 -19.09 -12.77 -8.22
N LYS A 18 -18.69 -14.03 -8.38
CA LYS A 18 -18.75 -14.73 -9.68
C LYS A 18 -20.19 -15.00 -10.08
N LEU A 19 -21.03 -15.45 -9.14
CA LEU A 19 -22.45 -15.73 -9.36
C LEU A 19 -23.25 -14.45 -9.63
N ALA A 20 -22.86 -13.33 -9.01
CA ALA A 20 -23.52 -12.05 -9.21
C ALA A 20 -23.37 -11.48 -10.64
N GLY A 21 -22.38 -11.96 -11.40
CA GLY A 21 -22.13 -11.57 -12.79
C GLY A 21 -22.10 -10.04 -13.00
N ASP A 22 -22.61 -9.58 -14.14
CA ASP A 22 -22.63 -8.15 -14.48
C ASP A 22 -23.40 -7.27 -13.49
N LYS A 23 -24.40 -7.82 -12.80
CA LYS A 23 -25.15 -7.08 -11.78
C LYS A 23 -24.27 -6.78 -10.57
N GLY A 24 -23.47 -7.75 -10.13
CA GLY A 24 -22.48 -7.58 -9.06
C GLY A 24 -21.41 -6.56 -9.44
N VAL A 25 -20.88 -6.64 -10.66
CA VAL A 25 -19.90 -5.66 -11.16
C VAL A 25 -20.49 -4.26 -11.17
N ARG A 26 -21.68 -4.06 -11.75
CA ARG A 26 -22.34 -2.74 -11.77
C ARG A 26 -22.59 -2.17 -10.38
N PHE A 27 -22.97 -3.02 -9.43
CA PHE A 27 -23.16 -2.62 -8.05
C PHE A 27 -21.83 -2.16 -7.41
N LEU A 28 -20.79 -2.99 -7.50
CA LEU A 28 -19.46 -2.67 -6.96
C LEU A 28 -18.88 -1.40 -7.59
N THR A 29 -18.98 -1.25 -8.91
CA THR A 29 -18.52 -0.03 -9.58
C THR A 29 -19.21 1.22 -9.05
N LYS A 30 -20.54 1.18 -8.88
CA LYS A 30 -21.28 2.31 -8.28
C LYS A 30 -20.83 2.58 -6.84
N LEU A 31 -20.64 1.54 -6.03
CA LEU A 31 -20.19 1.66 -4.65
C LEU A 31 -18.79 2.29 -4.57
N TYR A 32 -17.84 1.77 -5.33
CA TYR A 32 -16.46 2.29 -5.33
C TYR A 32 -16.39 3.71 -5.88
N ASN A 33 -17.10 4.02 -6.97
CA ASN A 33 -17.13 5.38 -7.50
C ASN A 33 -17.70 6.35 -6.48
N LYS A 34 -18.78 5.98 -5.78
CA LYS A 34 -19.35 6.79 -4.70
C LYS A 34 -18.34 7.02 -3.56
N ILE A 35 -17.62 5.99 -3.12
CA ILE A 35 -16.57 6.13 -2.09
C ILE A 35 -15.47 7.10 -2.54
N VAL A 36 -15.08 7.05 -3.81
CA VAL A 36 -14.07 7.95 -4.38
C VAL A 36 -14.59 9.38 -4.51
N GLU A 37 -15.83 9.56 -4.95
CA GLU A 37 -16.48 10.88 -5.08
C GLU A 37 -16.68 11.55 -3.71
N ASP A 38 -17.15 10.78 -2.73
CA ASP A 38 -17.40 11.28 -1.38
C ASP A 38 -16.09 11.46 -0.59
N ASN A 39 -14.98 10.85 -1.03
CA ASN A 39 -13.68 10.80 -0.35
C ASN A 39 -13.78 10.31 1.12
N GLU A 40 -14.83 9.54 1.44
CA GLU A 40 -15.11 9.02 2.77
C GLU A 40 -14.93 7.50 2.79
N ILE A 41 -13.97 7.04 3.59
CA ILE A 41 -13.76 5.61 3.82
C ILE A 41 -14.83 5.10 4.80
N PRO A 42 -15.61 4.05 4.45
CA PRO A 42 -16.63 3.48 5.32
C PRO A 42 -16.08 3.12 6.71
N ALA A 43 -16.82 3.48 7.76
CA ALA A 43 -16.39 3.25 9.14
C ALA A 43 -16.10 1.78 9.47
N GLU A 44 -16.80 0.85 8.82
CA GLU A 44 -16.56 -0.60 8.99
C GLU A 44 -15.15 -1.02 8.54
N TRP A 45 -14.62 -0.41 7.49
CA TRP A 45 -13.28 -0.72 6.98
C TRP A 45 -12.17 -0.23 7.91
N LYS A 46 -12.50 0.71 8.82
CA LYS A 46 -11.57 1.24 9.82
C LYS A 46 -11.49 0.37 11.09
N LYS A 47 -12.38 -0.61 11.29
CA LYS A 47 -12.54 -1.34 12.56
C LYS A 47 -11.74 -2.66 12.69
N SER A 48 -11.04 -3.11 11.65
CA SER A 48 -10.60 -4.53 11.56
C SER A 48 -9.29 -4.89 12.28
N THR A 49 -8.43 -3.92 12.58
CA THR A 49 -6.98 -4.19 12.72
C THR A 49 -6.59 -5.04 13.95
N THR A 50 -7.22 -4.83 15.12
CA THR A 50 -6.76 -5.46 16.38
C THR A 50 -7.25 -6.91 16.55
N LYS A 51 -8.49 -7.21 16.12
CA LYS A 51 -9.02 -8.58 16.15
C LYS A 51 -8.29 -9.47 15.13
N ASP A 52 -7.96 -8.91 13.98
CA ASP A 52 -7.25 -9.63 12.92
C ASP A 52 -5.81 -9.97 13.31
N LEU A 53 -5.11 -9.10 14.05
CA LEU A 53 -3.75 -9.36 14.48
C LEU A 53 -3.64 -10.57 15.43
N LYS A 54 -4.57 -10.70 16.39
CA LYS A 54 -4.63 -11.86 17.30
C LYS A 54 -4.94 -13.16 16.53
N LYS A 55 -5.94 -13.11 15.63
CA LYS A 55 -6.31 -14.24 14.78
C LYS A 55 -5.18 -14.66 13.83
N LEU A 56 -4.44 -13.69 13.30
CA LEU A 56 -3.25 -13.93 12.47
C LEU A 56 -2.16 -14.63 13.29
N LYS A 57 -1.91 -14.15 14.51
CA LYS A 57 -0.94 -14.77 15.42
C LYS A 57 -1.28 -16.24 15.69
N GLU A 58 -2.51 -16.55 16.11
CA GLU A 58 -2.97 -17.92 16.36
C GLU A 58 -2.83 -18.82 15.12
N ARG A 59 -3.09 -18.28 13.92
CA ARG A 59 -2.91 -18.99 12.65
C ARG A 59 -1.44 -19.29 12.36
N LEU A 60 -0.55 -18.33 12.61
CA LEU A 60 0.89 -18.50 12.41
C LEU A 60 1.44 -19.55 13.38
N GLU A 61 1.05 -19.50 14.66
CA GLU A 61 1.52 -20.43 15.68
C GLU A 61 1.11 -21.88 15.37
N ARG A 62 -0.10 -22.10 14.84
CA ARG A 62 -0.52 -23.43 14.35
C ARG A 62 0.36 -24.01 13.25
N HIS A 63 1.08 -23.16 12.52
CA HIS A 63 2.02 -23.56 11.47
C HIS A 63 3.49 -23.43 11.93
N GLY A 64 3.74 -23.30 13.23
CA GLY A 64 5.09 -23.17 13.79
C GLY A 64 5.77 -21.82 13.55
N LEU A 65 5.02 -20.80 13.10
CA LEU A 65 5.53 -19.44 12.88
C LEU A 65 5.19 -18.55 14.06
N ARG A 66 6.10 -17.62 14.40
CA ARG A 66 5.90 -16.64 15.47
C ARG A 66 6.11 -15.23 14.96
N ILE A 67 5.26 -14.30 15.42
CA ILE A 67 5.44 -12.87 15.15
C ILE A 67 6.59 -12.36 16.01
N ASN A 68 7.52 -11.65 15.38
CA ASN A 68 8.58 -10.96 16.08
C ASN A 68 8.07 -9.57 16.48
N THR A 69 7.72 -9.39 17.76
CA THR A 69 7.19 -8.13 18.28
C THR A 69 8.18 -6.98 18.22
N SER A 70 9.49 -7.24 18.30
CA SER A 70 10.51 -6.18 18.21
C SER A 70 10.75 -5.67 16.79
N LYS A 71 10.35 -6.42 15.77
CA LYS A 71 10.37 -6.02 14.35
C LYS A 71 9.00 -5.59 13.81
N THR A 72 7.95 -5.71 14.62
CA THR A 72 6.58 -5.42 14.20
C THR A 72 6.18 -4.06 14.75
N GLU A 73 5.79 -3.16 13.86
CA GLU A 73 5.28 -1.83 14.20
C GLU A 73 3.89 -1.68 13.59
N TYR A 74 3.09 -0.74 14.11
CA TYR A 74 1.80 -0.42 13.50
C TYR A 74 1.69 1.08 13.21
N LEU A 75 0.99 1.36 12.12
CA LEU A 75 0.62 2.69 11.67
C LEU A 75 -0.91 2.80 11.78
N GLU A 76 -1.39 3.91 12.32
CA GLU A 76 -2.82 4.21 12.40
C GLU A 76 -3.12 5.46 11.58
N LEU A 77 -4.00 5.32 10.60
CA LEU A 77 -4.48 6.46 9.81
C LEU A 77 -5.44 7.29 10.65
N GLU A 78 -5.40 8.61 10.49
CA GLU A 78 -6.26 9.50 11.26
C GLU A 78 -7.77 9.28 10.98
N PRO A 79 -8.64 9.47 11.99
CA PRO A 79 -8.33 9.89 13.37
C PRO A 79 -7.82 8.74 14.25
N ARG A 80 -6.80 9.02 15.07
CA ARG A 80 -6.12 8.03 15.91
C ARG A 80 -7.00 7.55 17.07
N THR A 81 -6.89 6.27 17.42
CA THR A 81 -7.53 5.72 18.62
C THR A 81 -6.67 5.96 19.86
N SER A 82 -7.35 6.09 21.00
CA SER A 82 -6.73 6.34 22.32
C SER A 82 -5.96 5.14 22.87
N GLY A 83 -6.09 3.95 22.25
CA GLY A 83 -5.49 2.70 22.74
C GLY A 83 -4.24 2.29 21.95
N ASP A 84 -3.25 1.73 22.63
CA ASP A 84 -2.11 1.06 21.98
C ASP A 84 -2.44 -0.39 21.63
N ILE A 85 -1.85 -0.89 20.55
CA ILE A 85 -1.94 -2.32 20.19
C ILE A 85 -0.91 -3.12 20.99
N GLU A 86 -1.40 -4.05 21.79
CA GLU A 86 -0.57 -4.99 22.56
C GLU A 86 -0.67 -6.42 21.99
N LEU A 87 0.49 -7.07 21.90
CA LEU A 87 0.63 -8.49 21.55
C LEU A 87 1.41 -9.18 22.67
N ASP A 88 0.80 -10.17 23.33
CA ASP A 88 1.43 -10.94 24.42
C ASP A 88 1.99 -10.07 25.56
N GLY A 89 1.27 -9.02 25.93
CA GLY A 89 1.71 -8.05 26.95
C GLY A 89 2.86 -7.14 26.50
N THR A 90 3.32 -7.27 25.25
CA THR A 90 4.27 -6.35 24.63
C THR A 90 3.51 -5.30 23.83
N LYS A 91 3.69 -4.02 24.17
CA LYS A 91 3.20 -2.90 23.37
C LYS A 91 3.96 -2.84 22.05
N LEU A 92 3.24 -2.88 20.93
CA LEU A 92 3.86 -2.66 19.63
C LEU A 92 4.18 -1.17 19.45
N PRO A 93 5.29 -0.81 18.79
CA PRO A 93 5.59 0.59 18.50
C PRO A 93 4.55 1.16 17.53
N ARG A 94 3.99 2.31 17.88
CA ARG A 94 3.18 3.14 16.98
C ARG A 94 4.10 4.06 16.20
N VAL A 95 4.05 4.01 14.87
CA VAL A 95 4.81 4.90 13.99
C VAL A 95 3.90 5.87 13.27
N THR A 96 4.43 7.03 12.88
CA THR A 96 3.73 8.01 12.03
C THR A 96 4.02 7.82 10.55
N ASP A 97 5.16 7.21 10.24
CA ASP A 97 5.65 7.02 8.89
C ASP A 97 6.18 5.60 8.75
N PHE A 98 5.74 4.89 7.74
CA PHE A 98 6.18 3.53 7.47
C PHE A 98 6.56 3.36 6.00
N LYS A 99 7.71 2.72 5.73
CA LYS A 99 8.11 2.41 4.35
C LYS A 99 7.52 1.07 3.93
N TYR A 100 6.54 1.10 3.03
CA TYR A 100 5.92 -0.08 2.46
C TYR A 100 6.18 -0.17 0.96
N ARG A 101 6.78 -1.28 0.51
CA ARG A 101 7.09 -1.56 -0.91
C ARG A 101 7.87 -0.46 -1.65
N GLY A 102 8.63 0.36 -0.91
CA GLY A 102 9.42 1.46 -1.47
C GLY A 102 8.80 2.83 -1.22
N ASP A 103 7.48 2.90 -1.03
CA ASP A 103 6.75 4.14 -0.77
C ASP A 103 6.63 4.38 0.74
N ARG A 104 6.60 5.65 1.14
CA ARG A 104 6.33 6.03 2.54
C ARG A 104 4.83 6.24 2.70
N ILE A 105 4.24 5.57 3.68
CA ILE A 105 2.85 5.76 4.10
C ILE A 105 2.91 6.55 5.40
N SER A 106 2.22 7.69 5.42
CA SER A 106 2.12 8.55 6.60
C SER A 106 0.74 8.40 7.27
N ALA A 107 0.69 8.60 8.58
CA ALA A 107 -0.52 8.47 9.41
C ALA A 107 -1.61 9.49 9.04
N ASP A 108 -1.22 10.66 8.55
CA ASP A 108 -2.12 11.68 8.01
C ASP A 108 -2.70 11.32 6.63
N GLY A 109 -2.25 10.20 6.03
CA GLY A 109 -2.65 9.80 4.69
C GLY A 109 -2.07 10.69 3.58
N GLU A 110 -1.09 11.56 3.88
CA GLU A 110 -0.50 12.45 2.89
C GLU A 110 0.31 11.69 1.84
N SER A 111 -0.33 11.50 0.68
CA SER A 111 0.30 10.98 -0.54
C SER A 111 1.49 11.83 -1.01
N LEU A 112 1.55 13.11 -0.60
CA LEU A 112 2.64 14.02 -0.95
C LEU A 112 4.02 13.51 -0.49
N SER A 113 4.08 12.86 0.68
CA SER A 113 5.33 12.28 1.20
C SER A 113 5.87 11.16 0.29
N ALA A 114 4.99 10.28 -0.20
CA ALA A 114 5.31 9.22 -1.16
C ALA A 114 5.71 9.79 -2.54
N VAL A 115 4.99 10.81 -3.01
CA VAL A 115 5.32 11.53 -4.26
C VAL A 115 6.70 12.17 -4.17
N LYS A 116 7.00 12.87 -3.07
CA LYS A 116 8.30 13.50 -2.82
C LYS A 116 9.42 12.47 -2.80
N GLY A 117 9.23 11.34 -2.11
CA GLY A 117 10.22 10.25 -2.08
C GLY A 117 10.53 9.69 -3.49
N ARG A 118 9.53 9.56 -4.36
CA ARG A 118 9.71 9.12 -5.75
C ARG A 118 10.44 10.17 -6.58
N ILE A 119 10.11 11.45 -6.41
CA ILE A 119 10.80 12.57 -7.06
C ILE A 119 12.28 12.59 -6.66
N ASP A 120 12.59 12.45 -5.37
CA ASP A 120 13.96 12.42 -4.86
C ASP A 120 14.74 11.22 -5.42
N ALA A 121 14.11 10.04 -5.48
CA ALA A 121 14.71 8.85 -6.08
C ALA A 121 14.97 9.02 -7.59
N ALA A 122 14.02 9.63 -8.32
CA ALA A 122 14.18 9.93 -9.74
C ALA A 122 15.30 10.96 -9.98
N TRP A 123 15.39 11.98 -9.13
CA TRP A 123 16.49 12.96 -9.17
C TRP A 123 17.85 12.30 -8.93
N LEU A 124 17.95 11.36 -7.99
CA LEU A 124 19.18 10.61 -7.75
C LEU A 124 19.60 9.81 -9.00
N LYS A 125 18.65 9.13 -9.65
CA LYS A 125 18.90 8.40 -10.90
C LYS A 125 19.27 9.32 -12.06
N TRP A 126 18.61 10.46 -12.17
CA TRP A 126 18.98 11.48 -13.16
C TRP A 126 20.42 11.97 -12.93
N ARG A 127 20.79 12.25 -11.68
CA ARG A 127 22.14 12.73 -11.32
C ARG A 127 23.22 11.72 -11.69
N GLN A 128 22.96 10.42 -11.50
CA GLN A 128 23.86 9.33 -11.92
C GLN A 128 24.10 9.30 -13.44
N CYS A 129 23.11 9.70 -14.24
CA CYS A 129 23.22 9.73 -15.70
C CYS A 129 23.46 11.14 -16.27
N SER A 130 23.64 12.15 -15.42
CA SER A 130 23.76 13.56 -15.83
C SER A 130 24.90 13.78 -16.82
N GLY A 131 26.03 13.08 -16.67
CA GLY A 131 27.15 13.16 -17.61
C GLY A 131 26.79 12.79 -19.05
N VAL A 132 25.80 11.92 -19.27
CA VAL A 132 25.31 11.59 -20.62
C VAL A 132 24.12 12.46 -21.01
N LEU A 133 23.22 12.73 -20.07
CA LEU A 133 21.99 13.49 -20.32
C LEU A 133 22.28 14.97 -20.60
N CYS A 134 23.25 15.57 -19.91
CA CYS A 134 23.63 16.98 -20.02
C CYS A 134 24.73 17.25 -21.06
N ASP A 135 25.46 16.23 -21.52
CA ASP A 135 26.54 16.43 -22.50
C ASP A 135 26.00 16.78 -23.89
N ARG A 136 26.38 17.94 -24.42
CA ARG A 136 25.95 18.43 -25.74
C ARG A 136 26.44 17.55 -26.90
N LYS A 137 27.54 16.81 -26.73
CA LYS A 137 28.08 15.89 -27.75
C LYS A 137 27.28 14.59 -27.86
N MET A 138 26.44 14.27 -26.88
CA MET A 138 25.69 13.02 -26.87
C MET A 138 24.45 13.07 -27.77
N PRO A 139 24.20 12.03 -28.60
CA PRO A 139 23.03 11.97 -29.46
C PRO A 139 21.71 12.02 -28.68
N THR A 140 20.76 12.83 -29.14
CA THR A 140 19.44 12.99 -28.50
C THR A 140 18.68 11.66 -28.35
N LYS A 141 18.82 10.74 -29.31
CA LYS A 141 18.20 9.41 -29.26
C LYS A 141 18.73 8.57 -28.08
N LEU A 142 20.02 8.66 -27.77
CA LEU A 142 20.62 7.96 -26.65
C LEU A 142 20.16 8.57 -25.32
N LYS A 143 20.16 9.91 -25.20
CA LYS A 143 19.65 10.61 -24.03
C LYS A 143 18.18 10.26 -23.74
N SER A 144 17.36 10.23 -24.79
CA SER A 144 15.95 9.85 -24.69
C SER A 144 15.78 8.41 -24.19
N ARG A 145 16.58 7.47 -24.71
CA ARG A 145 16.59 6.07 -24.23
C ARG A 145 16.94 6.00 -22.76
N ILE A 146 18.05 6.61 -22.34
CA ILE A 146 18.51 6.60 -20.94
C ILE A 146 17.46 7.19 -20.00
N TYR A 147 16.87 8.34 -20.36
CA TYR A 147 15.80 8.94 -19.57
C TYR A 147 14.60 7.98 -19.42
N ARG A 148 14.13 7.38 -20.52
CA ARG A 148 12.98 6.46 -20.51
C ARG A 148 13.25 5.16 -19.75
N THR A 149 14.49 4.68 -19.69
CA THR A 149 14.83 3.41 -19.04
C THR A 149 15.29 3.54 -17.60
N VAL A 150 15.90 4.68 -17.23
CA VAL A 150 16.56 4.85 -15.90
C VAL A 150 15.79 5.80 -15.00
N VAL A 151 15.33 6.94 -15.54
CA VAL A 151 14.75 8.02 -14.73
C VAL A 151 13.22 7.90 -14.68
N ARG A 152 12.59 7.77 -15.85
CA ARG A 152 11.13 7.72 -15.99
C ARG A 152 10.47 6.58 -15.19
N PRO A 153 10.98 5.34 -15.17
CA PRO A 153 10.32 4.26 -14.43
C PRO A 153 10.31 4.51 -12.93
N VAL A 154 11.34 5.15 -12.37
CA VAL A 154 11.42 5.50 -10.95
C VAL A 154 10.47 6.64 -10.61
N ALA A 155 10.38 7.66 -11.48
CA ALA A 155 9.46 8.78 -11.30
C ALA A 155 7.99 8.36 -11.40
N LEU A 156 7.67 7.40 -12.27
CA LEU A 156 6.29 6.96 -12.54
C LEU A 156 5.89 5.67 -11.82
N TYR A 157 6.78 5.10 -11.00
CA TYR A 157 6.44 3.91 -10.24
C TYR A 157 5.26 4.22 -9.31
N GLY A 158 4.21 3.40 -9.34
CA GLY A 158 2.98 3.63 -8.55
C GLY A 158 2.03 4.70 -9.12
N SER A 159 2.26 5.22 -10.32
CA SER A 159 1.28 6.07 -11.06
C SER A 159 0.56 5.31 -12.18
N GLN A 160 0.60 3.98 -12.14
CA GLN A 160 -0.13 3.13 -13.08
C GLN A 160 -1.60 3.10 -12.65
N ILE A 161 -2.43 3.86 -13.37
CA ILE A 161 -3.89 3.85 -13.30
C ILE A 161 -4.40 2.70 -14.17
#